data_AF-A0A5E4JYT0-F1
#
_entry.id   AF-A0A5E4JYT0-F1
#
_cell.length_a   1.000
_cell.length_b   1.000
_cell.length_c   1.000
_cell.angle_alpha   90.00
_cell.angle_beta   90.00
_cell.angle_gamma   90.00
#
_symmetry.space_group_name_H-M   'P 1'
#
loop_
_entity.id
_entity.type
_entity.pdbx_description
1 polymer ?
#
loop_
_entity_poly.entity_id
_entity_poly.type
_entity_poly.pdbx_seq_one_letter_code
_entity_poly.pdbx_strand_id
1 'polypeptide(L)'
;MVEKKSKVKEMSAEEATKKMVQMVEEQEVSQEQREKTRLIEELEAAEKAGKKVLVEEGVVEEKTEAQIALDNWVPKTELGRQVKAGKIKNIDEILDSGRKILEAQITDSLLTVNTELLNIGQAKGKFGGGKRRSWRQTQKKTMEGNVLTFSVMAIVGDGNGHVGIGFGRAAETLPAKEKAIRDAKLNIMKVKRGCASYDCLCSELHSIPMVTSGKCSSVNLTFSPAPQGAGLVVGDEIKKILRLAGIRDVYGKSKGKTRTTINVAKATIEALKNLNKLKE
;
A
#
# COMPACT_ATOMS: atom_id res chain seq x y z
N MET A 1 34.58 35.41 68.08
CA MET A 1 33.15 35.40 67.70
C MET A 1 33.04 35.80 66.24
N VAL A 2 32.81 34.83 65.34
CA VAL A 2 32.65 35.07 63.91
C VAL A 2 31.41 34.31 63.46
N GLU A 3 30.31 35.01 63.18
CA GLU A 3 29.17 34.50 62.41
C GLU A 3 28.69 35.63 61.49
N LYS A 4 29.22 35.65 60.26
CA LYS A 4 28.58 35.19 59.00
C LYS A 4 27.30 35.96 58.64
N LYS A 5 27.49 37.03 57.83
CA LYS A 5 26.45 37.60 56.97
C LYS A 5 26.02 36.56 55.93
N SER A 6 24.74 36.18 55.95
CA SER A 6 24.11 35.35 54.93
C SER A 6 23.93 36.14 53.62
N LYS A 7 24.62 35.72 52.56
CA LYS A 7 24.38 36.20 51.18
C LYS A 7 23.14 35.49 50.63
N VAL A 8 22.08 36.24 50.36
CA VAL A 8 20.96 35.78 49.51
C VAL A 8 21.44 35.87 48.06
N LYS A 9 21.48 34.74 47.34
CA LYS A 9 21.73 34.70 45.90
C LYS A 9 20.39 34.88 45.19
N GLU A 10 20.20 36.00 44.50
CA GLU A 10 19.12 36.13 43.51
C GLU A 10 19.43 35.21 42.32
N MET A 11 18.53 34.28 42.04
CA MET A 11 18.57 33.42 40.85
C MET A 11 17.78 34.08 39.73
N SER A 12 18.24 33.96 38.48
CA SER A 12 17.52 34.47 37.31
C SER A 12 16.16 33.77 37.16
N ALA A 13 15.13 34.50 36.72
CA ALA A 13 13.79 33.96 36.50
C ALA A 13 13.77 32.75 35.55
N GLU A 14 14.70 32.69 34.59
CA GLU A 14 14.86 31.54 33.69
C GLU A 14 15.46 30.30 34.38
N GLU A 15 16.34 30.48 35.36
CA GLU A 15 16.90 29.37 36.12
C GLU A 15 15.87 28.81 37.11
N ALA A 16 14.99 29.67 37.63
CA ALA A 16 13.87 29.28 38.49
C ALA A 16 12.80 28.49 37.70
N THR A 17 12.45 28.91 36.49
CA THR A 17 11.49 28.19 35.64
C THR A 17 12.05 26.85 35.16
N LYS A 18 13.34 26.77 34.80
CA LYS A 18 13.98 25.50 34.43
C LYS A 18 13.99 24.49 35.58
N LYS A 19 14.26 24.96 36.81
CA LYS A 19 14.15 24.12 38.01
C LYS A 19 12.73 23.67 38.28
N MET A 20 11.74 24.54 38.11
CA MET A 20 10.33 24.15 38.27
C MET A 20 9.90 23.11 37.24
N VAL A 21 10.30 23.24 35.98
CA VAL A 21 10.00 22.25 34.92
C VAL A 21 10.64 20.90 35.27
N GLN A 22 11.92 20.87 35.65
CA GLN A 22 12.57 19.63 36.11
C GLN A 22 11.89 19.02 37.34
N MET A 23 11.45 19.84 38.30
CA MET A 23 10.73 19.34 39.48
C MET A 23 9.35 18.77 39.11
N VAL A 24 8.65 19.37 38.14
CA VAL A 24 7.35 18.85 37.65
C VAL A 24 7.56 17.53 36.90
N GLU A 25 8.59 17.44 36.07
CA GLU A 25 8.94 16.24 35.30
C GLU A 25 9.38 15.08 36.22
N GLU A 26 10.16 15.36 37.27
CA GLU A 26 10.51 14.39 38.31
C GLU A 26 9.28 13.95 39.15
N GLN A 27 8.32 14.86 39.38
CA GLN A 27 7.07 14.55 40.07
C GLN A 27 6.14 13.69 39.21
N GLU A 28 6.03 13.92 37.91
CA GLU A 28 5.25 13.11 36.98
C GLU A 28 5.82 11.70 36.86
N VAL A 29 7.15 11.55 36.69
CA VAL A 29 7.81 10.23 36.66
C VAL A 29 7.64 9.49 38.00
N SER A 30 7.67 10.20 39.13
CA SER A 30 7.42 9.60 40.45
C SER A 30 5.95 9.19 40.65
N GLN A 31 4.99 9.97 40.12
CA GLN A 31 3.57 9.62 40.17
C GLN A 31 3.26 8.40 39.31
N GLU A 32 3.78 8.32 38.09
CA GLU A 32 3.63 7.14 37.23
C GLU A 32 4.24 5.87 37.85
N GLN A 33 5.42 5.99 38.48
CA GLN A 33 6.04 4.87 39.17
C GLN A 33 5.20 4.42 40.36
N ARG A 34 4.64 5.34 41.16
CA ARG A 34 3.77 5.03 42.29
C ARG A 34 2.44 4.39 41.85
N GLU A 35 1.85 4.85 40.76
CA GLU A 35 0.65 4.22 40.19
C GLU A 35 0.93 2.80 39.71
N LYS A 36 2.06 2.58 39.02
CA LYS A 36 2.50 1.23 38.64
C LYS A 36 2.73 0.33 39.84
N THR A 37 3.38 0.82 40.91
CA THR A 37 3.59 0.03 42.13
C THR A 37 2.27 -0.30 42.84
N ARG A 38 1.32 0.64 42.90
CA ARG A 38 -0.02 0.41 43.48
C ARG A 38 -0.81 -0.64 42.71
N LEU A 39 -0.78 -0.59 41.38
CA LEU A 39 -1.44 -1.59 40.53
C LEU A 39 -0.83 -2.98 40.74
N ILE A 40 0.50 -3.07 40.93
CA ILE A 40 1.19 -4.32 41.25
C ILE A 40 0.79 -4.84 42.64
N GLU A 41 0.76 -3.98 43.66
CA GLU A 41 0.32 -4.37 45.01
C GLU A 41 -1.16 -4.80 45.04
N GLU A 42 -2.04 -4.14 44.29
CA GLU A 42 -3.45 -4.54 44.15
C GLU A 42 -3.60 -5.88 43.45
N LEU A 43 -2.79 -6.16 42.42
CA LEU A 43 -2.76 -7.46 41.74
C LEU A 43 -2.24 -8.57 42.65
N GLU A 44 -1.14 -8.34 43.39
CA GLU A 44 -0.60 -9.31 44.35
C GLU A 44 -1.57 -9.57 45.53
N ALA A 45 -2.28 -8.53 45.99
CA ALA A 45 -3.30 -8.66 47.03
C ALA A 45 -4.53 -9.43 46.53
N ALA A 46 -4.95 -9.23 45.29
CA ALA A 46 -6.04 -9.97 44.65
C ALA A 46 -5.68 -11.45 44.45
N GLU A 47 -4.41 -11.74 44.11
CA GLU A 47 -3.90 -13.10 43.95
C GLU A 47 -3.82 -13.85 45.30
N LYS A 48 -3.35 -13.19 46.36
CA LYS A 48 -3.37 -13.73 47.74
C LYS A 48 -4.78 -13.96 48.28
N ALA A 49 -5.78 -13.18 47.83
CA ALA A 49 -7.18 -13.34 48.22
C ALA A 49 -7.90 -14.48 47.47
N GLY A 50 -7.23 -15.19 46.55
CA GLY A 50 -7.80 -16.33 45.83
C GLY A 50 -8.97 -15.97 44.91
N LYS A 51 -9.24 -14.67 44.69
CA LYS A 51 -10.20 -14.21 43.70
C LYS A 51 -9.51 -14.30 42.33
N LYS A 52 -10.02 -15.18 41.46
CA LYS A 52 -9.79 -15.04 40.02
C LYS A 52 -10.36 -13.71 39.60
N VAL A 53 -9.50 -12.70 39.48
CA VAL A 53 -9.80 -11.53 38.68
C VAL A 53 -9.93 -12.08 37.26
N LEU A 54 -11.17 -12.14 36.75
CA LEU A 54 -11.37 -12.12 35.31
C LEU A 54 -10.81 -10.77 34.88
N VAL A 55 -9.52 -10.76 34.56
CA VAL A 55 -9.01 -9.78 33.64
C VAL A 55 -9.85 -10.04 32.41
N GLU A 56 -10.80 -9.14 32.11
CA GLU A 56 -11.11 -8.95 30.70
C GLU A 56 -9.74 -8.70 30.10
N GLU A 57 -9.19 -9.72 29.44
CA GLU A 57 -8.19 -9.50 28.42
C GLU A 57 -8.90 -8.56 27.46
N GLY A 58 -8.79 -7.26 27.75
CA GLY A 58 -8.93 -6.24 26.76
C GLY A 58 -7.93 -6.67 25.72
N VAL A 59 -8.44 -7.31 24.68
CA VAL A 59 -7.70 -7.50 23.45
C VAL A 59 -7.42 -6.08 23.03
N VAL A 60 -6.29 -5.55 23.48
CA VAL A 60 -5.67 -4.38 22.90
C VAL A 60 -5.26 -4.90 21.54
N GLU A 61 -6.20 -4.87 20.59
CA GLU A 61 -5.91 -5.12 19.20
C GLU A 61 -4.78 -4.14 18.89
N GLU A 62 -3.56 -4.65 18.75
CA GLU A 62 -2.43 -3.87 18.26
C GLU A 62 -2.88 -3.31 16.91
N LYS A 63 -3.32 -2.05 16.91
CA LYS A 63 -3.74 -1.39 15.68
C LYS A 63 -2.57 -1.50 14.72
N THR A 64 -2.80 -2.17 13.60
CA THR A 64 -1.79 -2.29 12.56
C THR A 64 -1.32 -0.89 12.14
N GLU A 65 -0.06 -0.73 11.74
CA GLU A 65 0.48 0.57 11.29
C GLU A 65 -0.41 1.26 10.24
N ALA A 66 -1.09 0.46 9.42
CA ALA A 66 -2.06 0.92 8.43
C ALA A 66 -3.31 1.56 9.07
N GLN A 67 -3.86 0.96 10.13
CA GLN A 67 -5.00 1.51 10.88
C GLN A 67 -4.62 2.80 11.61
N ILE A 68 -3.43 2.85 12.22
CA ILE A 68 -2.91 4.07 12.87
C ILE A 68 -2.75 5.20 11.84
N ALA A 69 -2.24 4.88 10.65
CA ALA A 69 -2.11 5.86 9.57
C ALA A 69 -3.48 6.37 9.06
N LEU A 70 -4.51 5.52 9.08
CA LEU A 70 -5.86 5.87 8.66
C LEU A 70 -6.55 6.80 9.66
N ASP A 71 -6.40 6.53 10.96
CA ASP A 71 -6.96 7.36 12.04
C ASP A 71 -6.39 8.79 11.97
N ASN A 72 -5.08 8.89 11.74
CA ASN A 72 -4.34 10.15 11.62
C ASN A 72 -4.53 10.89 10.28
N TRP A 73 -5.27 10.31 9.32
CA TRP A 73 -5.44 10.92 8.00
C TRP A 73 -6.39 12.12 8.04
N VAL A 74 -5.89 13.31 7.70
CA VAL A 74 -6.71 14.51 7.49
C VAL A 74 -7.00 14.69 5.99
N PRO A 75 -8.24 14.46 5.51
CA PRO A 75 -8.57 14.54 4.10
C PRO A 75 -8.53 15.98 3.59
N LYS A 76 -7.95 16.18 2.41
CA LYS A 76 -7.83 17.50 1.77
C LYS A 76 -8.92 17.70 0.72
N THR A 77 -9.26 16.64 0.00
CA THR A 77 -10.28 16.60 -1.05
C THR A 77 -11.68 16.43 -0.50
N GLU A 78 -12.68 16.88 -1.25
CA GLU A 78 -14.09 16.66 -0.93
C GLU A 78 -14.42 15.16 -0.86
N LEU A 79 -13.88 14.37 -1.80
CA LEU A 79 -13.98 12.92 -1.80
C LEU A 79 -13.43 12.30 -0.52
N GLY A 80 -12.22 12.72 -0.10
CA GLY A 80 -11.63 12.23 1.14
C GLY A 80 -12.50 12.53 2.37
N ARG A 81 -13.14 13.71 2.42
CA ARG A 81 -14.07 14.06 3.50
C ARG A 81 -15.34 13.21 3.46
N GLN A 82 -15.89 12.94 2.28
CA GLN A 82 -17.08 12.09 2.11
C GLN A 82 -16.80 10.64 2.54
N VAL A 83 -15.62 10.11 2.19
CA VAL A 83 -15.18 8.76 2.57
C VAL A 83 -14.89 8.69 4.07
N LYS A 84 -14.15 9.65 4.63
CA LYS A 84 -13.88 9.70 6.09
C LYS A 84 -15.16 9.88 6.91
N ALA A 85 -16.15 10.60 6.38
CA ALA A 85 -17.48 10.71 6.99
C ALA A 85 -18.36 9.45 6.82
N GLY A 86 -17.91 8.44 6.08
CA GLY A 86 -18.65 7.19 5.85
C GLY A 86 -19.83 7.31 4.89
N LYS A 87 -19.95 8.41 4.13
CA LYS A 87 -21.02 8.59 3.14
C LYS A 87 -20.89 7.65 1.95
N ILE A 88 -19.65 7.39 1.53
CA ILE A 88 -19.32 6.47 0.45
C ILE A 88 -18.64 5.26 1.08
N LYS A 89 -19.25 4.08 0.90
CA LYS A 89 -18.73 2.80 1.42
C LYS A 89 -18.14 1.93 0.32
N ASN A 90 -18.61 2.10 -0.92
CA ASN A 90 -18.15 1.32 -2.07
C ASN A 90 -17.23 2.14 -2.97
N ILE A 91 -16.12 1.54 -3.38
CA ILE A 91 -15.21 2.12 -4.37
C ILE A 91 -15.87 2.26 -5.74
N ASP A 92 -16.79 1.35 -6.07
CA ASP A 92 -17.49 1.31 -7.36
C ASP A 92 -18.26 2.60 -7.63
N GLU A 93 -18.87 3.21 -6.61
CA GLU A 93 -19.59 4.49 -6.73
C GLU A 93 -18.66 5.62 -7.17
N ILE A 94 -17.40 5.59 -6.72
CA ILE A 94 -16.38 6.58 -7.10
C ILE A 94 -15.93 6.36 -8.54
N LEU A 95 -15.73 5.10 -8.93
CA LEU A 95 -15.25 4.74 -10.26
C LEU A 95 -16.32 4.96 -11.34
N ASP A 96 -17.58 4.61 -11.05
CA ASP A 96 -18.70 4.75 -11.98
C ASP A 96 -19.10 6.23 -12.15
N SER A 97 -18.93 7.06 -11.11
CA SER A 97 -19.08 8.52 -11.22
C SER A 97 -17.95 9.22 -11.98
N GLY A 98 -16.89 8.49 -12.35
CA GLY A 98 -15.74 9.01 -13.10
C GLY A 98 -14.90 10.02 -12.32
N ARG A 99 -15.08 10.10 -10.99
CA ARG A 99 -14.31 11.02 -10.15
C ARG A 99 -12.89 10.50 -9.96
N LYS A 100 -11.90 11.40 -10.03
CA LYS A 100 -10.48 11.02 -9.88
C LYS A 100 -10.10 10.88 -8.41
N ILE A 101 -9.42 9.80 -8.08
CA ILE A 101 -8.84 9.56 -6.76
C ILE A 101 -7.48 10.28 -6.69
N LEU A 102 -7.33 11.21 -5.75
CA LEU A 102 -6.09 11.99 -5.55
C LEU A 102 -5.38 11.66 -4.23
N GLU A 103 -6.03 10.91 -3.34
CA GLU A 103 -5.51 10.50 -2.05
C GLU A 103 -5.50 8.97 -1.98
N ALA A 104 -4.33 8.37 -1.71
CA ALA A 104 -4.18 6.91 -1.63
C ALA A 104 -4.89 6.33 -0.39
N GLN A 105 -5.10 7.16 0.63
CA GLN A 105 -5.82 6.78 1.84
C GLN A 105 -7.29 6.45 1.57
N ILE A 106 -7.88 7.03 0.51
CA ILE A 106 -9.26 6.69 0.10
C ILE A 106 -9.35 5.21 -0.25
N THR A 107 -8.41 4.69 -1.03
CA THR A 107 -8.42 3.26 -1.38
C THR A 107 -8.10 2.38 -0.19
N ASP A 108 -7.24 2.84 0.73
CA ASP A 108 -6.89 2.08 1.94
C ASP A 108 -8.06 1.97 2.93
N SER A 109 -8.94 2.98 2.95
CA SER A 109 -10.16 2.97 3.77
C SER A 109 -11.26 2.11 3.18
N LEU A 110 -11.32 1.98 1.85
CA LEU A 110 -12.45 1.32 1.16
C LEU A 110 -12.15 -0.13 0.77
N LEU A 111 -10.87 -0.49 0.61
CA LEU A 111 -10.46 -1.81 0.11
C LEU A 111 -9.29 -2.38 0.89
N THR A 112 -9.35 -3.67 1.19
CA THR A 112 -8.19 -4.45 1.61
C THR A 112 -7.39 -4.85 0.36
N VAL A 113 -6.33 -4.10 0.07
CA VAL A 113 -5.56 -4.30 -1.17
C VAL A 113 -4.29 -5.11 -0.95
N ASN A 114 -4.03 -6.07 -1.85
CA ASN A 114 -2.77 -6.78 -1.95
C ASN A 114 -1.82 -6.01 -2.87
N THR A 115 -0.54 -5.98 -2.51
CA THR A 115 0.51 -5.30 -3.29
C THR A 115 1.51 -6.31 -3.84
N GLU A 116 1.77 -6.27 -5.14
CA GLU A 116 2.88 -7.01 -5.76
C GLU A 116 3.80 -6.09 -6.58
N LEU A 117 5.05 -6.50 -6.74
CA LEU A 117 6.03 -5.78 -7.55
C LEU A 117 6.31 -6.51 -8.87
N LEU A 118 6.43 -5.71 -9.94
CA LEU A 118 6.84 -6.19 -11.25
C LEU A 118 8.35 -6.23 -11.40
N ASN A 119 8.81 -7.26 -12.12
CA ASN A 119 10.22 -7.44 -12.40
C ASN A 119 10.63 -6.61 -13.64
N ILE A 120 11.20 -5.42 -13.41
CA ILE A 120 11.60 -4.50 -14.49
C ILE A 120 13.11 -4.48 -14.71
N GLY A 121 13.88 -4.69 -13.65
CA GLY A 121 15.33 -4.65 -13.71
C GLY A 121 15.95 -5.93 -14.23
N GLN A 122 17.19 -5.81 -14.68
CA GLN A 122 18.08 -6.95 -14.89
C GLN A 122 19.33 -6.73 -14.04
N ALA A 123 19.64 -7.70 -13.18
CA ALA A 123 20.96 -7.81 -12.58
C ALA A 123 21.90 -8.39 -13.65
N LYS A 124 23.01 -7.74 -13.98
CA LYS A 124 24.04 -8.38 -14.81
C LYS A 124 24.78 -9.41 -13.95
N GLY A 125 24.67 -10.69 -14.30
CA GLY A 125 25.51 -11.75 -13.70
C GLY A 125 26.92 -11.76 -14.29
N LYS A 126 27.82 -12.52 -13.65
CA LYS A 126 29.24 -12.65 -14.02
C LYS A 126 29.47 -13.08 -15.48
N PHE A 127 28.53 -13.84 -16.07
CA PHE A 127 28.60 -14.39 -17.44
C PHE A 127 27.52 -13.83 -18.37
N GLY A 128 26.99 -12.63 -18.11
CA GLY A 128 25.92 -12.05 -18.95
C GLY A 128 24.52 -12.66 -18.74
N GLY A 129 24.42 -13.75 -17.98
CA GLY A 129 23.15 -14.27 -17.47
C GLY A 129 22.50 -13.25 -16.52
N GLY A 130 21.33 -12.72 -16.90
CA GLY A 130 20.66 -11.67 -16.15
C GLY A 130 19.47 -12.17 -15.34
N LYS A 131 19.54 -12.13 -13.99
CA LYS A 131 18.37 -12.37 -13.13
C LYS A 131 17.49 -11.12 -13.13
N ARG A 132 16.17 -11.27 -13.29
CA ARG A 132 15.26 -10.12 -13.21
C ARG A 132 15.14 -9.64 -11.75
N ARG A 133 15.07 -8.31 -11.56
CA ARG A 133 14.84 -7.66 -10.25
C ARG A 133 13.55 -6.83 -10.29
N SER A 134 12.97 -6.56 -9.12
CA SER A 134 11.78 -5.73 -8.96
C SER A 134 12.03 -4.23 -9.26
N TRP A 135 13.28 -3.77 -9.22
CA TRP A 135 13.65 -2.40 -9.55
C TRP A 135 14.61 -2.32 -10.74
N ARG A 136 14.47 -1.26 -11.55
CA ARG A 136 15.38 -0.91 -12.64
C ARG A 136 16.28 0.24 -12.21
N GLN A 137 17.59 0.04 -12.30
CA GLN A 137 18.58 1.11 -12.14
C GLN A 137 18.74 1.87 -13.45
N THR A 138 18.65 3.19 -13.38
CA THR A 138 18.93 4.11 -14.50
C THR A 138 20.01 5.09 -14.04
N GLN A 139 20.92 5.44 -14.93
CA GLN A 139 22.05 6.33 -14.62
C GLN A 139 22.00 7.55 -15.52
N LYS A 140 22.16 8.75 -14.94
CA LYS A 140 22.38 10.00 -15.68
C LYS A 140 23.84 10.40 -15.50
N LYS A 141 24.54 10.66 -16.61
CA LYS A 141 25.93 11.12 -16.57
C LYS A 141 25.96 12.64 -16.33
N THR A 142 26.71 13.07 -15.33
CA THR A 142 26.97 14.48 -14.98
C THR A 142 28.47 14.74 -14.94
N MET A 143 28.90 16.00 -14.88
CA MET A 143 30.32 16.35 -14.78
C MET A 143 30.97 15.76 -13.51
N GLU A 144 30.22 15.72 -12.41
CA GLU A 144 30.64 15.20 -11.10
C GLU A 144 30.51 13.67 -10.97
N GLY A 145 30.16 12.96 -12.04
CA GLY A 145 30.02 11.50 -12.04
C GLY A 145 28.65 11.01 -12.50
N ASN A 146 28.30 9.77 -12.15
CA ASN A 146 27.04 9.15 -12.56
C ASN A 146 26.01 9.22 -11.43
N VAL A 147 24.89 9.91 -11.67
CA VAL A 147 23.76 9.96 -10.74
C VAL A 147 22.85 8.77 -10.98
N LEU A 148 22.73 7.90 -9.99
CA LEU A 148 21.88 6.71 -10.01
C LEU A 148 20.45 7.04 -9.61
N THR A 149 19.51 6.35 -10.23
CA THR A 149 18.09 6.44 -9.92
C THR A 149 17.46 5.07 -10.05
N PHE A 150 16.56 4.75 -9.14
CA PHE A 150 15.83 3.48 -9.14
C PHE A 150 14.39 3.72 -9.56
N SER A 151 13.87 2.84 -10.41
CA SER A 151 12.50 2.86 -10.90
C SER A 151 11.84 1.53 -10.58
N VAL A 152 10.64 1.59 -10.00
CA VAL A 152 9.85 0.45 -9.56
C VAL A 152 8.45 0.57 -10.15
N MET A 153 7.82 -0.56 -10.43
CA MET A 153 6.41 -0.63 -10.80
C MET A 153 5.71 -1.59 -9.86
N ALA A 154 4.66 -1.10 -9.24
CA ALA A 154 3.83 -1.84 -8.31
C ALA A 154 2.47 -2.11 -8.97
N ILE A 155 1.87 -3.21 -8.57
CA ILE A 155 0.50 -3.58 -8.86
C ILE A 155 -0.22 -3.64 -7.51
N VAL A 156 -1.42 -3.09 -7.46
CA VAL A 156 -2.31 -3.11 -6.31
C VAL A 156 -3.63 -3.72 -6.77
N GLY A 157 -4.22 -4.62 -5.99
CA GLY A 157 -5.53 -5.16 -6.32
C GLY A 157 -6.13 -5.99 -5.19
N ASP A 158 -7.44 -6.19 -5.24
CA ASP A 158 -8.24 -6.88 -4.23
C ASP A 158 -8.56 -8.33 -4.60
N GLY A 159 -8.20 -8.77 -5.82
CA GLY A 159 -8.58 -10.09 -6.34
C GLY A 159 -10.07 -10.21 -6.69
N ASN A 160 -10.83 -9.11 -6.65
CA ASN A 160 -12.27 -9.08 -6.88
C ASN A 160 -12.69 -8.10 -7.98
N GLY A 161 -11.80 -7.84 -8.94
CA GLY A 161 -12.09 -6.96 -10.07
C GLY A 161 -11.58 -5.54 -9.91
N HIS A 162 -10.77 -5.22 -8.89
CA HIS A 162 -10.06 -3.95 -8.79
C HIS A 162 -8.56 -4.16 -8.98
N VAL A 163 -7.97 -3.42 -9.91
CA VAL A 163 -6.53 -3.44 -10.15
C VAL A 163 -6.02 -2.04 -10.42
N GLY A 164 -4.82 -1.73 -9.94
CA GLY A 164 -4.12 -0.49 -10.22
C GLY A 164 -2.64 -0.79 -10.49
N ILE A 165 -2.04 -0.03 -11.40
CA ILE A 165 -0.59 -0.06 -11.60
C ILE A 165 -0.01 1.32 -11.29
N GLY A 166 1.19 1.33 -10.72
CA GLY A 166 1.87 2.57 -10.37
C GLY A 166 3.34 2.52 -10.72
N PHE A 167 3.90 3.66 -11.06
CA PHE A 167 5.31 3.81 -11.39
C PHE A 167 5.99 4.81 -10.45
N GLY A 168 7.01 4.35 -9.73
CA GLY A 168 7.76 5.15 -8.78
C GLY A 168 9.22 5.29 -9.20
N ARG A 169 9.79 6.48 -9.00
CA ARG A 169 11.21 6.75 -9.22
C ARG A 169 11.79 7.57 -8.07
N ALA A 170 12.96 7.16 -7.57
CA ALA A 170 13.67 7.85 -6.50
C ALA A 170 15.18 7.59 -6.58
N ALA A 171 15.95 8.25 -5.70
CA ALA A 171 17.39 8.04 -5.54
C ALA A 171 17.71 6.67 -4.89
N GLU A 172 16.78 6.14 -4.08
CA GLU A 172 16.89 4.85 -3.38
C GLU A 172 15.73 3.91 -3.72
N THR A 173 15.81 2.64 -3.31
CA THR A 173 14.86 1.59 -3.67
C THR A 173 13.56 1.64 -2.86
N LEU A 174 13.63 1.83 -1.53
CA LEU A 174 12.47 1.92 -0.64
C LEU A 174 11.54 3.09 -0.99
N PRO A 175 12.01 4.35 -1.10
CA PRO A 175 11.15 5.46 -1.48
C PRO A 175 10.60 5.32 -2.91
N ALA A 176 11.30 4.64 -3.82
CA ALA A 176 10.76 4.32 -5.14
C ALA A 176 9.61 3.31 -5.07
N LYS A 177 9.70 2.31 -4.19
CA LYS A 177 8.65 1.32 -3.93
C LYS A 177 7.40 1.99 -3.35
N GLU A 178 7.55 2.82 -2.33
CA GLU A 178 6.44 3.55 -1.70
C GLU A 178 5.73 4.48 -2.68
N LYS A 179 6.49 5.23 -3.49
CA LYS A 179 5.92 6.06 -4.56
C LYS A 179 5.14 5.23 -5.58
N ALA A 180 5.67 4.06 -5.96
CA ALA A 180 4.98 3.17 -6.89
C ALA A 180 3.68 2.61 -6.31
N ILE A 181 3.66 2.22 -5.03
CA ILE A 181 2.46 1.73 -4.34
C ILE A 181 1.42 2.85 -4.21
N ARG A 182 1.85 4.06 -3.83
CA ARG A 182 0.97 5.23 -3.75
C ARG A 182 0.34 5.54 -5.11
N ASP A 183 1.14 5.57 -6.18
CA ASP A 183 0.66 5.82 -7.53
C ASP A 183 -0.30 4.71 -8.02
N ALA A 184 -0.05 3.45 -7.64
CA ALA A 184 -0.93 2.33 -8.00
C ALA A 184 -2.31 2.43 -7.32
N LYS A 185 -2.35 2.86 -6.05
CA LYS A 185 -3.57 3.13 -5.30
C LYS A 185 -4.41 4.24 -5.95
N LEU A 186 -3.77 5.31 -6.41
CA LEU A 186 -4.47 6.40 -7.12
C LEU A 186 -5.04 5.96 -8.47
N ASN A 187 -4.37 5.04 -9.15
CA ASN A 187 -4.74 4.55 -10.48
C ASN A 187 -5.54 3.24 -10.43
N ILE A 188 -6.38 3.05 -9.41
CA ILE A 188 -7.26 1.88 -9.33
C ILE A 188 -8.32 1.94 -10.42
N MET A 189 -8.59 0.79 -11.03
CA MET A 189 -9.63 0.62 -12.03
C MET A 189 -10.44 -0.62 -11.73
N LYS A 190 -11.74 -0.53 -12.01
CA LYS A 190 -12.65 -1.66 -12.08
C LYS A 190 -12.31 -2.51 -13.28
N VAL A 191 -12.54 -3.81 -13.23
CA VAL A 191 -12.33 -4.76 -14.32
C VAL A 191 -13.59 -5.60 -14.42
N LYS A 192 -14.28 -5.52 -15.57
CA LYS A 192 -15.39 -6.44 -15.86
C LYS A 192 -14.86 -7.87 -15.93
N ARG A 193 -15.52 -8.79 -15.25
CA ARG A 193 -15.23 -10.23 -15.31
C ARG A 193 -16.47 -10.95 -15.84
N GLY A 194 -16.29 -12.14 -16.39
CA GLY A 194 -17.38 -12.92 -16.93
C GLY A 194 -16.93 -14.30 -17.37
N CYS A 195 -17.89 -15.09 -17.85
CA CYS A 195 -17.62 -16.31 -18.58
C CYS A 195 -18.19 -16.15 -19.98
N ALA A 196 -17.34 -16.28 -21.00
CA ALA A 196 -17.74 -16.21 -22.41
C ALA A 196 -16.94 -17.19 -23.27
N SER A 197 -16.34 -18.20 -22.66
CA SER A 197 -15.72 -19.27 -23.41
C SER A 197 -16.81 -20.15 -24.01
N TYR A 198 -16.65 -20.54 -25.28
CA TYR A 198 -17.57 -21.46 -25.95
C TYR A 198 -17.70 -22.80 -25.20
N ASP A 199 -16.62 -23.22 -24.52
CA ASP A 199 -16.54 -24.50 -23.83
C ASP A 199 -17.02 -24.45 -22.37
N CYS A 200 -17.44 -23.29 -21.83
CA CYS A 200 -17.97 -23.18 -20.45
C CYS A 200 -19.30 -22.43 -20.40
N LEU A 201 -20.30 -23.07 -19.78
CA LEU A 201 -21.60 -22.45 -19.45
C LEU A 201 -21.69 -22.03 -17.97
N CYS A 202 -20.55 -21.92 -17.30
CA CYS A 202 -20.49 -21.58 -15.89
C CYS A 202 -20.86 -20.11 -15.65
N SER A 203 -21.65 -19.82 -14.60
CA SER A 203 -21.99 -18.44 -14.19
C SER A 203 -20.93 -17.78 -13.30
N GLU A 204 -19.79 -18.43 -13.09
CA GLU A 204 -18.71 -17.89 -12.27
C GLU A 204 -17.89 -16.83 -13.01
N LEU A 205 -17.59 -15.72 -12.31
CA LEU A 205 -16.78 -14.60 -12.79
C LEU A 205 -15.28 -14.90 -12.73
N HIS A 206 -14.83 -15.88 -13.51
CA HIS A 206 -13.45 -16.39 -13.49
C HIS A 206 -12.60 -15.91 -14.67
N SER A 207 -13.23 -15.56 -15.79
CA SER A 207 -12.55 -15.16 -17.04
C SER A 207 -12.97 -13.75 -17.47
N ILE A 208 -12.70 -13.44 -18.73
CA ILE A 208 -13.03 -12.20 -19.42
C ILE A 208 -14.27 -12.44 -20.31
N PRO A 209 -15.24 -11.50 -20.36
CA PRO A 209 -16.49 -11.67 -21.13
C PRO A 209 -16.31 -11.58 -22.65
N MET A 210 -15.20 -11.07 -23.16
CA MET A 210 -14.96 -11.00 -24.61
C MET A 210 -13.47 -10.92 -24.92
N VAL A 211 -13.12 -11.16 -26.19
CA VAL A 211 -11.75 -10.97 -26.67
C VAL A 211 -11.42 -9.48 -26.62
N THR A 212 -10.38 -9.12 -25.88
CA THR A 212 -9.91 -7.73 -25.78
C THR A 212 -8.48 -7.60 -26.27
N SER A 213 -8.14 -6.41 -26.76
CA SER A 213 -6.77 -6.08 -27.14
C SER A 213 -6.33 -4.75 -26.54
N GLY A 214 -5.04 -4.68 -26.23
CA GLY A 214 -4.39 -3.50 -25.67
C GLY A 214 -3.04 -3.28 -26.33
N LYS A 215 -2.71 -2.01 -26.58
CA LYS A 215 -1.46 -1.60 -27.21
C LYS A 215 -0.73 -0.60 -26.34
N CYS A 216 0.57 -0.80 -26.17
CA CYS A 216 1.46 0.21 -25.62
C CYS A 216 2.78 0.19 -26.38
N SER A 217 3.09 1.29 -27.07
CA SER A 217 4.26 1.39 -27.96
C SER A 217 4.23 0.26 -29.02
N SER A 218 5.29 -0.55 -29.11
CA SER A 218 5.39 -1.69 -30.03
C SER A 218 4.76 -2.98 -29.52
N VAL A 219 4.27 -3.01 -28.29
CA VAL A 219 3.67 -4.20 -27.67
C VAL A 219 2.16 -4.20 -27.93
N ASN A 220 1.68 -5.27 -28.56
CA ASN A 220 0.26 -5.57 -28.71
C ASN A 220 -0.06 -6.85 -27.92
N LEU A 221 -1.02 -6.77 -27.02
CA LEU A 221 -1.55 -7.90 -26.26
C LEU A 221 -3.00 -8.14 -26.68
N THR A 222 -3.35 -9.41 -26.86
CA THR A 222 -4.73 -9.84 -27.07
C THR A 222 -5.05 -10.89 -26.02
N PHE A 223 -6.14 -10.70 -25.28
CA PHE A 223 -6.67 -11.66 -24.33
C PHE A 223 -7.94 -12.27 -24.90
N SER A 224 -8.04 -13.59 -24.79
CA SER A 224 -9.22 -14.36 -25.17
C SER A 224 -9.81 -15.06 -23.93
N PRO A 225 -11.14 -15.22 -23.84
CA PRO A 225 -11.78 -16.00 -22.79
C PRO A 225 -11.25 -17.42 -22.78
N ALA A 226 -11.11 -18.00 -21.59
CA ALA A 226 -10.70 -19.40 -21.42
C ALA A 226 -11.74 -20.13 -20.55
N PRO A 227 -11.91 -21.45 -20.74
CA PRO A 227 -12.78 -22.24 -19.89
C PRO A 227 -12.18 -22.41 -18.48
N GLN A 228 -13.02 -22.79 -17.53
CA GLN A 228 -12.62 -23.00 -16.15
C GLN A 228 -11.54 -24.09 -16.05
N GLY A 229 -10.44 -23.77 -15.35
CA GLY A 229 -9.33 -24.70 -15.14
C GLY A 229 -8.21 -24.62 -16.19
N ALA A 230 -8.34 -23.75 -17.20
CA ALA A 230 -7.26 -23.49 -18.16
C ALA A 230 -6.07 -22.75 -17.51
N GLY A 231 -6.32 -21.99 -16.45
CA GLY A 231 -5.37 -21.12 -15.77
C GLY A 231 -4.95 -19.90 -16.61
N LEU A 232 -3.95 -19.19 -16.09
CA LEU A 232 -3.39 -18.00 -16.73
C LEU A 232 -2.28 -18.38 -17.72
N VAL A 233 -2.64 -18.60 -18.99
CA VAL A 233 -1.71 -18.93 -20.08
C VAL A 233 -1.10 -17.66 -20.68
N VAL A 234 -0.30 -16.97 -19.86
CA VAL A 234 0.35 -15.69 -20.19
C VAL A 234 1.76 -15.61 -19.60
N GLY A 235 2.52 -14.56 -19.90
CA GLY A 235 3.82 -14.32 -19.27
C GLY A 235 3.70 -13.99 -17.78
N ASP A 236 4.72 -14.30 -16.97
CA ASP A 236 4.64 -14.21 -15.50
C ASP A 236 4.31 -12.81 -14.98
N GLU A 237 4.82 -11.74 -15.62
CA GLU A 237 4.46 -10.37 -15.23
C GLU A 237 2.98 -10.06 -15.48
N ILE A 238 2.37 -10.63 -16.54
CA ILE A 238 0.95 -10.47 -16.83
C ILE A 238 0.12 -11.31 -15.85
N LYS A 239 0.58 -12.52 -15.49
CA LYS A 239 -0.10 -13.37 -14.50
C LYS A 239 -0.32 -12.63 -13.19
N LYS A 240 0.69 -11.91 -12.70
CA LYS A 240 0.58 -11.10 -11.48
C LYS A 240 -0.54 -10.06 -11.56
N ILE A 241 -0.64 -9.36 -12.69
CA ILE A 241 -1.69 -8.34 -12.91
C ILE A 241 -3.07 -8.99 -12.94
N LEU A 242 -3.24 -10.07 -13.72
CA LEU A 242 -4.54 -10.74 -13.88
C LEU A 242 -5.00 -11.40 -12.57
N ARG A 243 -4.07 -11.98 -11.80
CA ARG A 243 -4.37 -12.58 -10.49
C ARG A 243 -4.89 -11.53 -9.50
N LEU A 244 -4.24 -10.36 -9.43
CA LEU A 244 -4.70 -9.26 -8.58
C LEU A 244 -6.01 -8.63 -9.08
N ALA A 245 -6.31 -8.72 -10.38
CA ALA A 245 -7.59 -8.33 -10.93
C ALA A 245 -8.72 -9.36 -10.65
N GLY A 246 -8.41 -10.53 -10.07
CA GLY A 246 -9.41 -11.57 -9.81
C GLY A 246 -9.77 -12.43 -11.03
N ILE A 247 -8.92 -12.43 -12.05
CA ILE A 247 -9.06 -13.26 -13.24
C ILE A 247 -8.23 -14.53 -13.04
N ARG A 248 -8.88 -15.69 -13.17
CA ARG A 248 -8.29 -17.01 -12.96
C ARG A 248 -7.86 -17.68 -14.27
N ASP A 249 -8.65 -17.53 -15.32
CA ASP A 249 -8.45 -18.27 -16.56
C ASP A 249 -8.51 -17.34 -17.78
N VAL A 250 -7.40 -17.23 -18.52
CA VAL A 250 -7.31 -16.41 -19.74
C VAL A 250 -6.22 -16.96 -20.66
N TYR A 251 -6.50 -16.98 -21.97
CA TYR A 251 -5.49 -17.13 -23.00
C TYR A 251 -4.95 -15.76 -23.41
N GLY A 252 -3.63 -15.57 -23.42
CA GLY A 252 -3.03 -14.32 -23.90
C GLY A 252 -2.04 -14.53 -25.03
N LYS A 253 -2.16 -13.72 -26.06
CA LYS A 253 -1.23 -13.64 -27.18
C LYS A 253 -0.51 -12.30 -27.15
N SER A 254 0.82 -12.35 -27.14
CA SER A 254 1.66 -11.14 -27.21
C SER A 254 2.38 -11.04 -28.55
N LYS A 255 2.36 -9.86 -29.16
CA LYS A 255 3.14 -9.51 -30.36
C LYS A 255 4.01 -8.27 -30.07
N GLY A 256 5.20 -8.22 -30.67
CA GLY A 256 6.13 -7.10 -30.52
C GLY A 256 7.21 -7.33 -29.45
N LYS A 257 7.77 -6.24 -28.89
CA LYS A 257 8.91 -6.32 -27.97
C LYS A 257 8.47 -6.59 -26.52
N THR A 258 8.27 -7.86 -26.19
CA THR A 258 7.82 -8.31 -24.85
C THR A 258 8.87 -8.18 -23.74
N ARG A 259 10.16 -7.96 -24.09
CA ARG A 259 11.24 -7.81 -23.08
C ARG A 259 11.02 -6.60 -22.16
N THR A 260 10.37 -5.55 -22.65
CA THR A 260 10.09 -4.33 -21.88
C THR A 260 8.82 -4.50 -21.03
N THR A 261 8.98 -4.90 -19.77
CA THR A 261 7.86 -5.23 -18.87
C THR A 261 6.96 -4.03 -18.54
N ILE A 262 7.52 -2.81 -18.50
CA ILE A 262 6.75 -1.56 -18.32
C ILE A 262 5.66 -1.43 -19.40
N ASN A 263 6.02 -1.68 -20.67
CA ASN A 263 5.08 -1.54 -21.79
C ASN A 263 4.06 -2.68 -21.80
N VAL A 264 4.50 -3.89 -21.44
CA VAL A 264 3.60 -5.06 -21.30
C VAL A 264 2.55 -4.81 -20.22
N ALA A 265 2.94 -4.29 -19.06
CA ALA A 265 2.01 -3.96 -17.97
C ALA A 265 1.01 -2.87 -18.38
N LYS A 266 1.50 -1.80 -19.02
CA LYS A 266 0.63 -0.73 -19.55
C LYS A 266 -0.32 -1.23 -20.63
N ALA A 267 0.14 -2.08 -21.56
CA ALA A 267 -0.71 -2.70 -22.58
C ALA A 267 -1.77 -3.62 -21.97
N THR A 268 -1.44 -4.32 -20.88
CA THR A 268 -2.38 -5.19 -20.14
C THR A 268 -3.51 -4.35 -19.55
N ILE A 269 -3.16 -3.26 -18.86
CA ILE A 269 -4.13 -2.32 -18.30
C ILE A 269 -4.98 -1.66 -19.39
N GLU A 270 -4.41 -1.31 -20.53
CA GLU A 270 -5.21 -0.77 -21.64
C GLU A 270 -6.20 -1.80 -22.20
N ALA A 271 -5.82 -3.08 -22.28
CA ALA A 271 -6.73 -4.14 -22.69
C ALA A 271 -7.91 -4.30 -21.70
N LEU A 272 -7.62 -4.24 -20.39
CA LEU A 272 -8.66 -4.29 -19.35
C LEU A 272 -9.54 -3.02 -19.36
N LYS A 273 -8.97 -1.85 -19.68
CA LYS A 273 -9.77 -0.61 -19.85
C LYS A 273 -10.71 -0.70 -21.03
N ASN A 274 -10.23 -1.24 -22.16
CA ASN A 274 -11.06 -1.42 -23.34
C ASN A 274 -12.23 -2.38 -23.09
N LEU A 275 -12.00 -3.40 -22.26
CA LEU A 275 -13.06 -4.29 -21.80
C LEU A 275 -14.21 -3.54 -21.10
N ASN A 276 -13.89 -2.55 -20.27
CA ASN A 276 -14.90 -1.78 -19.55
C ASN A 276 -15.67 -0.82 -20.46
N LYS A 277 -15.01 -0.26 -21.49
CA LYS A 277 -15.61 0.69 -22.44
C LYS A 277 -16.67 0.04 -23.32
N LEU A 278 -16.55 -1.27 -23.54
CA LEU A 278 -17.53 -2.03 -24.32
C LEU A 278 -18.83 -2.06 -23.52
N LYS A 279 -19.79 -1.29 -24.01
CA LYS A 279 -21.19 -1.36 -23.57
C LYS A 279 -21.77 -2.66 -24.11
N GLU A 280 -22.56 -3.32 -23.26
CA GLU A 280 -23.39 -4.46 -23.64
C GLU A 280 -24.35 -4.08 -24.78
#